data_AF-A0A2V6H6Y9-F1
#
_entry.id   AF-A0A2V6H6Y9-F1
#
_cell.length_a   1.000
_cell.length_b   1.000
_cell.length_c   1.000
_cell.angle_alpha   90.00
_cell.angle_beta   90.00
_cell.angle_gamma   90.00
#
_symmetry.space_group_name_H-M   'P 1'
#
loop_
_entity.id
_entity.type
_entity.pdbx_description
1 polymer ?
#
loop_
_entity_poly.entity_id
_entity_poly.type
_entity_poly.pdbx_seq_one_letter_code
_entity_poly.pdbx_strand_id
1 'polypeptide(L)'
;YIRHGGHKQAFLEKFKGAHSPGFDPDVHLQTVGVANQTTMLRGETEEVQRRVRQAIIDRDGPELAEKNFRFFDTICGATQERQDALRELLDVPMDLLLVVGGYNSSNTSHLAEMGEEKLPSYFVLNASRLVSANEIKHYNLHEKREVVSHFWLPHGPAVIGITAGASCPNNLIEETLIRLFELRGISRQQLELAA
;
A
#
# COMPACT_ATOMS: atom_id res chain seq x y z
N TYR A 1 16.97 22.32 6.22
CA TYR A 1 16.57 22.85 7.52
C TYR A 1 17.15 22.06 8.67
N ILE A 2 16.70 20.83 8.95
CA ILE A 2 17.25 20.04 10.06
C ILE A 2 18.78 19.83 9.94
N ARG A 3 19.26 19.40 8.76
CA ARG A 3 20.68 19.04 8.55
C ARG A 3 21.67 20.22 8.62
N HIS A 4 21.32 21.38 8.09
CA HIS A 4 22.26 22.51 7.87
C HIS A 4 21.69 23.87 8.26
N GLY A 5 20.55 23.91 8.95
CA GLY A 5 19.76 25.14 9.10
C GLY A 5 19.08 25.57 7.80
N GLY A 6 18.66 26.83 7.75
CA GLY A 6 18.03 27.46 6.59
C GLY A 6 17.33 28.77 6.96
N HIS A 7 16.67 29.39 5.99
CA HIS A 7 15.87 30.59 6.25
C HIS A 7 14.49 30.21 6.79
N LYS A 8 14.21 30.55 8.06
CA LYS A 8 12.95 30.28 8.76
C LYS A 8 11.71 30.64 7.94
N GLN A 9 11.69 31.84 7.36
CA GLN A 9 10.53 32.31 6.59
C GLN A 9 10.26 31.46 5.35
N ALA A 10 11.31 31.04 4.63
CA ALA A 10 11.17 30.18 3.46
C ALA A 10 10.69 28.77 3.83
N PHE A 11 11.12 28.26 4.99
CA PHE A 11 10.62 26.99 5.52
C PHE A 11 9.12 27.09 5.86
N LEU A 12 8.73 28.12 6.61
CA LEU A 12 7.32 28.32 7.00
C LEU A 12 6.41 28.49 5.78
N GLU A 13 6.85 29.23 4.76
CA GLU A 13 6.05 29.37 3.53
C GLU A 13 5.93 28.03 2.78
N LYS A 14 7.00 27.24 2.70
CA LYS A 14 6.95 25.90 2.06
C LYS A 14 5.97 24.96 2.76
N PHE A 15 5.85 25.05 4.08
CA PHE A 15 4.98 24.19 4.90
C PHE A 15 3.71 24.90 5.38
N LYS A 16 3.29 25.97 4.69
CA LYS A 16 2.12 26.75 5.06
C LYS A 16 0.87 25.87 5.12
N GLY A 17 0.17 25.93 6.25
CA GLY A 17 -1.00 25.09 6.52
C GLY A 17 -0.69 23.65 6.96
N ALA A 18 0.59 23.27 7.02
CA ALA A 18 1.08 21.95 7.45
C ALA A 18 1.92 22.03 8.73
N HIS A 19 1.63 23.00 9.60
CA HIS A 19 2.23 23.11 10.94
C HIS A 19 1.21 23.70 11.93
N SER A 20 1.42 23.47 13.22
CA SER A 20 0.56 24.02 14.28
C SER A 20 0.80 25.53 14.49
N PRO A 21 -0.18 26.25 15.09
CA PRO A 21 0.04 27.62 15.57
C PRO A 21 1.21 27.68 16.58
N GLY A 22 2.07 28.69 16.43
CA GLY A 22 3.24 28.86 17.31
C GLY A 22 4.42 27.94 16.99
N PHE A 23 4.37 27.17 15.91
CA PHE A 23 5.51 26.36 15.48
C PHE A 23 6.71 27.23 15.06
N ASP A 24 7.86 27.02 15.71
CA ASP A 24 9.13 27.67 15.38
C ASP A 24 10.17 26.62 14.95
N PRO A 25 10.59 26.58 13.67
CA PRO A 25 11.55 25.59 13.20
C PRO A 25 12.96 25.74 13.79
N ASP A 26 13.34 26.92 14.33
CA ASP A 26 14.66 27.11 14.95
C ASP A 26 14.75 26.51 16.36
N VAL A 27 13.59 26.36 17.01
CA VAL A 27 13.46 25.80 18.36
C VAL A 27 12.94 24.36 18.29
N HIS A 28 11.81 24.15 17.63
CA HIS A 28 11.08 22.88 17.66
C HIS A 28 11.65 21.80 16.74
N LEU A 29 12.56 22.12 15.82
CA LEU A 29 13.29 21.09 15.06
C LEU A 29 14.61 20.68 15.74
N GLN A 30 14.93 21.23 16.92
CA GLN A 30 16.08 20.76 17.71
C GLN A 30 15.88 19.32 18.18
N THR A 31 14.64 18.93 18.51
CA THR A 31 14.26 17.55 18.80
C THR A 31 13.11 17.15 17.89
N VAL A 32 13.23 16.00 17.22
CA VAL A 32 12.29 15.59 16.17
C VAL A 32 11.73 14.21 16.47
N GLY A 33 10.41 14.17 16.61
CA GLY A 33 9.63 12.94 16.60
C GLY A 33 9.06 12.67 15.20
N VAL A 34 9.11 11.42 14.74
CA VAL A 34 8.41 10.99 13.52
C VAL A 34 7.32 9.99 13.90
N ALA A 35 6.10 10.26 13.44
CA ALA A 35 4.96 9.36 13.51
C ALA A 35 4.33 9.27 12.11
N ASN A 36 3.72 8.13 11.79
CA ASN A 36 3.16 7.87 10.47
C ASN A 36 1.65 7.62 10.49
N GLN A 37 1.06 7.65 9.31
CA GLN A 37 -0.29 7.12 9.14
C GLN A 37 -0.28 5.59 9.33
N THR A 38 -1.34 5.07 9.95
CA THR A 38 -1.46 3.65 10.33
C THR A 38 -1.42 2.65 9.18
N THR A 39 -1.65 3.12 7.95
CA THR A 39 -1.77 2.30 6.73
C THR A 39 -0.62 2.46 5.74
N MET A 40 0.44 3.22 6.08
CA MET A 40 1.57 3.44 5.17
C MET A 40 2.39 2.17 4.91
N LEU A 41 3.11 2.14 3.80
CA LEU A 41 4.13 1.12 3.53
C LEU A 41 5.27 1.22 4.55
N ARG A 42 5.65 0.07 5.11
CA ARG A 42 6.72 0.00 6.10
C ARG A 42 8.07 0.45 5.53
N GLY A 43 8.39 0.04 4.30
CA GLY A 43 9.66 0.44 3.65
C GLY A 43 9.78 1.95 3.43
N GLU A 44 8.71 2.61 2.96
CA GLU A 44 8.69 4.07 2.80
C GLU A 44 8.84 4.79 4.14
N THR A 45 8.12 4.28 5.14
CA THR A 45 8.16 4.76 6.52
C THR A 45 9.58 4.67 7.11
N GLU A 46 10.26 3.53 6.92
CA GLU A 46 11.64 3.31 7.35
C GLU A 46 12.62 4.23 6.62
N GLU A 47 12.41 4.47 5.32
CA GLU A 47 13.26 5.37 4.53
C GLU A 47 13.12 6.83 4.99
N VAL A 48 11.91 7.31 5.28
CA VAL A 48 11.70 8.65 5.84
C VAL A 48 12.39 8.78 7.21
N GLN A 49 12.22 7.79 8.09
CA GLN A 49 12.90 7.76 9.39
C GLN A 49 14.42 7.80 9.23
N ARG A 50 14.97 6.98 8.34
CA ARG A 50 16.41 6.92 8.07
C ARG A 50 16.94 8.27 7.62
N ARG A 51 16.24 8.95 6.72
CA ARG A 51 16.62 10.29 6.22
C ARG A 51 16.59 11.34 7.32
N VAL A 52 15.54 11.36 8.15
CA VAL A 52 15.41 12.31 9.26
C VAL A 52 16.47 12.04 10.33
N ARG A 53 16.67 10.78 10.72
CA ARG A 53 17.72 10.38 11.67
C ARG A 53 19.10 10.77 11.16
N GLN A 54 19.40 10.50 9.89
CA GLN A 54 20.69 10.89 9.31
C GLN A 54 20.87 12.41 9.33
N ALA A 55 19.84 13.20 9.00
CA ALA A 55 19.93 14.65 9.07
C ALA A 55 20.22 15.18 10.49
N ILE A 56 19.75 14.49 11.53
CA ILE A 56 20.02 14.84 12.94
C ILE A 56 21.44 14.41 13.33
N ILE A 57 21.89 13.23 12.91
CA ILE A 57 23.28 12.78 13.11
C ILE A 57 24.26 13.76 12.47
N ASP A 58 23.99 14.21 11.25
CA ASP A 58 24.85 15.15 10.54
C ASP A 58 24.92 16.52 11.25
N ARG A 59 23.88 16.89 12.01
CA ARG A 59 23.81 18.16 12.77
C ARG A 59 24.45 18.04 14.15
N ASP A 60 24.11 17.01 14.91
CA ASP A 60 24.40 16.90 16.35
C ASP A 60 25.47 15.85 16.68
N GLY A 61 25.84 15.00 15.73
CA GLY A 61 26.63 13.81 15.97
C GLY A 61 25.80 12.62 16.46
N PRO A 62 26.38 11.40 16.41
CA PRO A 62 25.65 10.16 16.68
C PRO A 62 25.19 10.01 18.13
N GLU A 63 25.94 10.53 19.10
CA GLU A 63 25.63 10.40 20.53
C GLU A 63 24.41 11.23 20.96
N LEU A 64 24.28 12.44 20.40
CA LEU A 64 23.15 13.33 20.69
C LEU A 64 21.91 12.97 19.86
N ALA A 65 22.08 12.35 18.69
CA ALA A 65 20.98 11.92 17.85
C ALA A 65 20.01 10.96 18.56
N GLU A 66 20.50 10.07 19.44
CA GLU A 66 19.64 9.17 20.23
C GLU A 66 18.70 9.92 21.19
N LYS A 67 19.08 11.12 21.64
CA LYS A 67 18.22 11.96 22.49
C LYS A 67 17.30 12.87 21.67
N ASN A 68 17.80 13.33 20.52
CA ASN A 68 17.15 14.35 19.71
C ASN A 68 16.25 13.77 18.62
N PHE A 69 16.28 12.47 18.39
CA PHE A 69 15.41 11.77 17.44
C PHE A 69 14.59 10.69 18.13
N ARG A 70 13.30 10.63 17.83
CA ARG A 70 12.45 9.52 18.23
C ARG A 70 11.51 9.11 17.11
N PHE A 71 11.37 7.82 16.91
CA PHE A 71 10.38 7.26 16.01
C PHE A 71 9.25 6.59 16.81
N PHE A 72 8.01 6.75 16.35
CA PHE A 72 6.83 6.08 16.87
C PHE A 72 6.27 5.18 15.79
N ASP A 73 6.35 3.86 16.01
CA ASP A 73 5.69 2.91 15.12
C ASP A 73 4.18 2.98 15.34
N THR A 74 3.54 3.72 14.47
CA THR A 74 2.10 3.89 14.44
C THR A 74 1.44 3.03 13.37
N ILE A 75 2.18 2.19 12.64
CA ILE A 75 1.62 1.26 11.67
C ILE A 75 0.80 0.20 12.42
N CYS A 76 -0.43 -0.04 11.99
CA CYS A 76 -1.27 -1.05 12.63
C CYS A 76 -0.78 -2.47 12.27
N GLY A 77 -0.76 -3.39 13.23
CA GLY A 77 -0.36 -4.79 13.00
C GLY A 77 -1.09 -5.45 11.83
N ALA A 78 -2.38 -5.17 11.65
CA ALA A 78 -3.17 -5.70 10.53
C ALA A 78 -2.68 -5.22 9.14
N THR A 79 -2.09 -4.00 9.06
CA THR A 79 -1.46 -3.51 7.82
C THR A 79 -0.16 -4.27 7.56
N GLN A 80 0.64 -4.48 8.61
CA GLN A 80 1.90 -5.20 8.51
C GLN A 80 1.68 -6.66 8.09
N GLU A 81 0.77 -7.37 8.74
CA GLU A 81 0.41 -8.76 8.43
C GLU A 81 -0.03 -8.93 6.97
N ARG A 82 -0.78 -7.98 6.42
CA ARG A 82 -1.23 -8.05 5.01
C ARG A 82 -0.12 -7.76 4.03
N GLN A 83 0.76 -6.80 4.32
CA GLN A 83 1.93 -6.54 3.48
C GLN A 83 2.90 -7.72 3.50
N ASP A 84 3.12 -8.34 4.67
CA ASP A 84 4.02 -9.50 4.80
C ASP A 84 3.44 -10.73 4.11
N ALA A 85 2.15 -11.03 4.31
CA ALA A 85 1.48 -12.11 3.59
C ALA A 85 1.51 -11.89 2.08
N LEU A 86 1.37 -10.65 1.61
CA LEU A 86 1.51 -10.34 0.18
C LEU A 86 2.95 -10.52 -0.30
N ARG A 87 3.97 -10.12 0.46
CA ARG A 87 5.38 -10.34 0.10
C ARG A 87 5.66 -11.83 -0.10
N GLU A 88 5.24 -12.65 0.85
CA GLU A 88 5.37 -14.11 0.77
C GLU A 88 4.60 -14.68 -0.43
N LEU A 89 3.36 -14.23 -0.66
CA LEU A 89 2.57 -14.64 -1.80
C LEU A 89 3.29 -14.31 -3.11
N LEU A 90 3.83 -13.09 -3.23
CA LEU A 90 4.55 -12.59 -4.39
C LEU A 90 5.89 -13.30 -4.67
N ASP A 91 6.38 -14.14 -3.76
CA ASP A 91 7.57 -14.97 -3.98
C ASP A 91 7.20 -16.34 -4.59
N VAL A 92 5.90 -16.66 -4.70
CA VAL A 92 5.38 -17.81 -5.44
C VAL A 92 5.22 -17.45 -6.92
N PRO A 93 5.69 -18.29 -7.87
CA PRO A 93 5.45 -18.07 -9.29
C PRO A 93 3.95 -18.05 -9.61
N MET A 94 3.44 -16.92 -10.10
CA MET A 94 2.05 -16.74 -10.48
C MET A 94 1.94 -15.87 -11.75
N ASP A 95 0.84 -16.02 -12.47
CA ASP A 95 0.62 -15.33 -13.75
C ASP A 95 0.04 -13.92 -13.57
N LEU A 96 -0.78 -13.72 -12.54
CA LEU A 96 -1.36 -12.43 -12.18
C LEU A 96 -1.81 -12.38 -10.72
N LEU A 97 -2.00 -11.16 -10.22
CA LEU A 97 -2.55 -10.87 -8.90
C LEU A 97 -3.89 -10.12 -9.00
N LEU A 98 -4.88 -10.55 -8.23
CA LEU A 98 -6.09 -9.78 -7.97
C LEU A 98 -6.03 -9.17 -6.57
N VAL A 99 -6.24 -7.86 -6.51
CA VAL A 99 -6.31 -7.12 -5.25
C VAL A 99 -7.73 -6.64 -5.07
N VAL A 100 -8.43 -7.15 -4.05
CA VAL A 100 -9.85 -6.88 -3.82
C VAL A 100 -10.03 -5.85 -2.70
N GLY A 101 -10.83 -4.82 -2.96
CA GLY A 101 -11.29 -3.90 -1.93
C GLY A 101 -11.64 -2.50 -2.44
N GLY A 102 -11.97 -1.60 -1.50
CA GLY A 102 -12.36 -0.23 -1.84
C GLY A 102 -11.21 0.63 -2.37
N TYR A 103 -11.44 1.39 -3.44
CA TYR A 103 -10.45 2.29 -4.07
C TYR A 103 -9.97 3.43 -3.16
N ASN A 104 -10.74 3.77 -2.12
CA ASN A 104 -10.37 4.78 -1.12
C ASN A 104 -9.58 4.19 0.07
N SER A 105 -9.30 2.88 0.07
CA SER A 105 -8.52 2.22 1.10
C SER A 105 -7.03 2.38 0.80
N SER A 106 -6.32 3.14 1.63
CA SER A 106 -4.86 3.29 1.51
C SER A 106 -4.15 1.94 1.63
N ASN A 107 -4.54 1.08 2.57
CA ASN A 107 -3.95 -0.27 2.68
C ASN A 107 -4.16 -1.09 1.40
N THR A 108 -5.38 -1.10 0.82
CA THR A 108 -5.63 -1.86 -0.40
C THR A 108 -4.86 -1.29 -1.59
N SER A 109 -4.74 0.04 -1.67
CA SER A 109 -3.96 0.72 -2.71
C SER A 109 -2.48 0.35 -2.63
N HIS A 110 -1.92 0.28 -1.43
CA HIS A 110 -0.53 -0.16 -1.23
C HIS A 110 -0.31 -1.63 -1.59
N LEU A 111 -1.26 -2.52 -1.29
CA LEU A 111 -1.19 -3.91 -1.74
C LEU A 111 -1.21 -4.01 -3.28
N ALA A 112 -2.02 -3.18 -3.95
CA ALA A 112 -2.05 -3.10 -5.41
C ALA A 112 -0.72 -2.58 -5.98
N GLU A 113 -0.16 -1.51 -5.40
CA GLU A 113 1.14 -0.96 -5.78
C GLU A 113 2.26 -2.00 -5.66
N MET A 114 2.32 -2.72 -4.54
CA MET A 114 3.29 -3.82 -4.34
C MET A 114 3.15 -4.95 -5.36
N GLY A 115 1.93 -5.23 -5.83
CA GLY A 115 1.68 -6.20 -6.88
C GLY A 115 2.13 -5.71 -8.26
N GLU A 116 1.75 -4.48 -8.62
CA GLU A 116 2.07 -3.86 -9.92
C GLU A 116 3.59 -3.79 -10.17
N GLU A 117 4.41 -3.68 -9.12
CA GLU A 117 5.88 -3.71 -9.22
C GLU A 117 6.45 -5.06 -9.69
N LYS A 118 5.74 -6.18 -9.47
CA LYS A 118 6.27 -7.53 -9.71
C LYS A 118 5.60 -8.27 -10.87
N LEU A 119 4.30 -8.10 -11.07
CA LEU A 119 3.53 -8.89 -12.04
C LEU A 119 2.23 -8.19 -12.45
N PRO A 120 1.56 -8.64 -13.53
CA PRO A 120 0.24 -8.13 -13.89
C PRO A 120 -0.73 -8.19 -12.71
N SER A 121 -1.20 -7.03 -12.27
CA SER A 121 -2.03 -6.88 -11.08
C SER A 121 -3.28 -6.09 -11.42
N TYR A 122 -4.44 -6.52 -10.90
CA TYR A 122 -5.72 -5.84 -11.13
C TYR A 122 -6.40 -5.50 -9.81
N PHE A 123 -6.54 -4.21 -9.55
CA PHE A 123 -7.24 -3.69 -8.37
C PHE A 123 -8.74 -3.57 -8.63
N VAL A 124 -9.52 -4.48 -8.05
CA VAL A 124 -10.97 -4.57 -8.28
C VAL A 124 -11.76 -4.27 -7.00
N LEU A 125 -12.90 -3.60 -7.18
CA LEU A 125 -13.81 -3.32 -6.07
C LEU A 125 -14.44 -4.61 -5.52
N ASN A 126 -14.86 -5.51 -6.43
CA ASN A 126 -15.52 -6.78 -6.15
C ASN A 126 -15.63 -7.62 -7.43
N ALA A 127 -16.25 -8.80 -7.31
CA ALA A 127 -16.47 -9.76 -8.40
C ALA A 127 -17.15 -9.18 -9.65
N SER A 128 -18.04 -8.18 -9.52
CA SER A 128 -18.76 -7.61 -10.69
C SER A 128 -17.83 -6.98 -11.73
N ARG A 129 -16.59 -6.70 -11.35
CA ARG A 129 -15.57 -6.09 -12.19
C ARG A 129 -14.87 -7.09 -13.10
N LEU A 130 -14.95 -8.39 -12.79
CA LEU A 130 -14.51 -9.49 -13.64
C LEU A 130 -15.60 -9.75 -14.69
N VAL A 131 -15.64 -8.89 -15.71
CA VAL A 131 -16.74 -8.83 -16.70
C VAL A 131 -16.80 -10.13 -17.51
N SER A 132 -15.68 -10.57 -18.06
CA SER A 132 -15.55 -11.84 -18.80
C SER A 132 -14.13 -12.36 -18.72
N ALA A 133 -13.85 -13.55 -19.27
CA ALA A 133 -12.47 -14.05 -19.40
C ALA A 133 -11.60 -13.10 -20.27
N ASN A 134 -12.21 -12.32 -21.14
CA ASN A 134 -11.49 -11.34 -21.95
C ASN A 134 -11.42 -9.95 -21.31
N GLU A 135 -12.40 -9.53 -20.52
CA GLU A 135 -12.53 -8.14 -20.06
C GLU A 135 -12.58 -8.03 -18.54
N ILE A 136 -11.78 -7.11 -17.98
CA ILE A 136 -11.81 -6.73 -16.57
C ILE A 136 -11.88 -5.21 -16.44
N LYS A 137 -12.67 -4.74 -15.49
CA LYS A 137 -12.68 -3.37 -15.02
C LYS A 137 -11.81 -3.28 -13.77
N HIS A 138 -10.86 -2.37 -13.71
CA HIS A 138 -10.00 -2.26 -12.54
C HIS A 138 -9.53 -0.83 -12.35
N TYR A 139 -9.10 -0.52 -11.14
CA TYR A 139 -8.69 0.83 -10.78
C TYR A 139 -7.21 1.01 -11.05
N ASN A 140 -6.87 1.97 -11.89
CA ASN A 140 -5.48 2.33 -12.15
C ASN A 140 -5.03 3.36 -11.10
N LEU A 141 -4.01 3.03 -10.32
CA LEU A 141 -3.51 3.89 -9.24
C LEU A 141 -2.90 5.20 -9.74
N HIS A 142 -2.29 5.19 -10.92
CA HIS A 142 -1.65 6.37 -11.52
C HIS A 142 -2.67 7.35 -12.10
N GLU A 143 -3.69 6.83 -12.79
CA GLU A 143 -4.75 7.65 -13.40
C GLU A 143 -5.89 7.97 -12.42
N LYS A 144 -5.93 7.29 -11.27
CA LYS A 144 -6.94 7.44 -10.22
C LYS A 144 -8.38 7.30 -10.73
N ARG A 145 -8.59 6.31 -11.59
CA ARG A 145 -9.89 6.00 -12.20
C ARG A 145 -10.00 4.52 -12.56
N GLU A 146 -11.24 4.08 -12.74
CA GLU A 146 -11.51 2.75 -13.31
C GLU A 146 -11.18 2.77 -14.81
N VAL A 147 -10.47 1.73 -15.25
CA VAL A 147 -10.10 1.46 -16.64
C VAL A 147 -10.53 0.06 -17.02
N VAL A 148 -10.57 -0.22 -18.32
CA VAL A 148 -10.89 -1.53 -18.87
C VAL A 148 -9.62 -2.13 -19.45
N SER A 149 -9.33 -3.37 -19.10
CA SER A 149 -8.27 -4.17 -19.73
C SER A 149 -8.86 -5.37 -20.44
N HIS A 150 -8.28 -5.68 -21.59
CA HIS A 150 -8.61 -6.86 -22.39
C HIS A 150 -7.53 -7.93 -22.26
N PHE A 151 -7.86 -9.19 -22.58
CA PHE A 151 -6.97 -10.34 -22.48
C PHE A 151 -6.33 -10.52 -21.09
N TRP A 152 -7.06 -10.16 -20.04
CA TRP A 152 -6.52 -10.10 -18.68
C TRP A 152 -6.33 -11.48 -18.04
N LEU A 153 -7.19 -12.45 -18.38
CA LEU A 153 -7.17 -13.80 -17.85
C LEU A 153 -6.47 -14.73 -18.86
N PRO A 154 -5.31 -15.33 -18.53
CA PRO A 154 -4.55 -16.19 -19.44
C PRO A 154 -5.37 -17.37 -19.98
N HIS A 155 -5.02 -17.98 -21.11
CA HIS A 155 -5.64 -19.25 -21.53
C HIS A 155 -4.92 -20.45 -20.91
N GLY A 156 -5.66 -21.54 -20.63
CA GLY A 156 -5.10 -22.76 -20.05
C GLY A 156 -4.89 -22.69 -18.54
N PRO A 157 -4.03 -23.56 -17.98
CA PRO A 157 -3.66 -23.52 -16.57
C PRO A 157 -3.07 -22.16 -16.21
N ALA A 158 -3.54 -21.56 -15.11
CA ALA A 158 -3.04 -20.30 -14.60
C ALA A 158 -3.00 -20.33 -13.07
N VAL A 159 -1.96 -19.75 -12.50
CA VAL A 159 -1.80 -19.52 -11.06
C VAL A 159 -2.14 -18.06 -10.79
N ILE A 160 -3.21 -17.84 -10.03
CA ILE A 160 -3.75 -16.50 -9.77
C ILE A 160 -3.68 -16.23 -8.28
N GLY A 161 -2.88 -15.23 -7.90
CA GLY A 161 -2.85 -14.74 -6.54
C GLY A 161 -4.10 -13.89 -6.26
N ILE A 162 -4.68 -14.04 -5.06
CA ILE A 162 -5.75 -13.16 -4.60
C ILE A 162 -5.38 -12.64 -3.22
N THR A 163 -5.42 -11.32 -3.07
CA THR A 163 -5.26 -10.64 -1.79
C THR A 163 -6.37 -9.62 -1.61
N ALA A 164 -6.54 -9.14 -0.38
CA ALA A 164 -7.54 -8.13 -0.07
C ALA A 164 -7.07 -7.21 1.05
N GLY A 165 -7.56 -5.98 1.02
CA GLY A 165 -7.27 -5.03 2.08
C GLY A 165 -7.83 -5.46 3.44
N ALA A 166 -7.26 -4.95 4.53
CA ALA A 166 -7.70 -5.26 5.89
C ALA A 166 -9.19 -4.95 6.17
N SER A 167 -9.77 -3.99 5.43
CA SER A 167 -11.17 -3.58 5.53
C SER A 167 -12.10 -4.32 4.56
N CYS A 168 -11.59 -5.26 3.75
CA CYS A 168 -12.39 -6.00 2.79
C CYS A 168 -13.16 -7.14 3.48
N PRO A 169 -14.50 -7.18 3.38
CA PRO A 169 -15.28 -8.32 3.86
C PRO A 169 -14.91 -9.63 3.18
N ASN A 170 -14.90 -10.73 3.94
CA ASN A 170 -14.54 -12.07 3.42
C ASN A 170 -15.42 -12.52 2.25
N ASN A 171 -16.70 -12.15 2.25
CA ASN A 171 -17.62 -12.52 1.17
C ASN A 171 -17.21 -11.90 -0.18
N LEU A 172 -16.59 -10.72 -0.22
CA LEU A 172 -16.11 -10.14 -1.47
C LEU A 172 -14.95 -10.94 -2.07
N ILE A 173 -14.11 -11.54 -1.22
CA ILE A 173 -13.02 -12.43 -1.63
C ILE A 173 -13.61 -13.73 -2.19
N GLU A 174 -14.55 -14.33 -1.46
CA GLU A 174 -15.26 -15.54 -1.87
C GLU A 174 -16.00 -15.35 -3.20
N GLU A 175 -16.76 -14.27 -3.34
CA GLU A 175 -17.46 -13.92 -4.58
C GLU A 175 -16.48 -13.73 -5.74
N THR A 176 -15.31 -13.13 -5.49
CA THR A 176 -14.27 -12.95 -6.53
C THR A 176 -13.69 -14.30 -6.95
N LEU A 177 -13.42 -15.20 -6.01
CA LEU A 177 -12.99 -16.58 -6.29
C LEU A 177 -14.02 -17.33 -7.12
N ILE A 178 -15.29 -17.35 -6.68
CA ILE A 178 -16.38 -18.01 -7.39
C ILE A 178 -16.50 -17.45 -8.80
N ARG A 179 -16.49 -16.12 -8.95
CA ARG A 179 -16.58 -15.48 -10.26
C ARG A 179 -15.43 -15.89 -11.17
N LEU A 180 -14.22 -16.01 -10.64
CA LEU A 180 -13.05 -16.42 -11.41
C LEU A 180 -13.18 -17.85 -11.95
N PHE A 181 -13.72 -18.76 -11.13
CA PHE A 181 -14.06 -20.12 -11.56
C PHE A 181 -15.20 -20.15 -12.58
N GLU A 182 -16.25 -19.34 -12.41
CA GLU A 182 -17.33 -19.21 -13.39
C GLU A 182 -16.82 -18.75 -14.76
N LEU A 183 -15.86 -17.82 -14.80
CA LEU A 183 -15.21 -17.39 -16.04
C LEU A 183 -14.42 -18.51 -16.73
N ARG A 184 -14.14 -19.61 -16.01
CA ARG A 184 -13.56 -20.85 -16.54
C ARG A 184 -14.59 -21.96 -16.77
N GLY A 185 -15.87 -21.66 -16.63
CA GLY A 185 -16.95 -22.63 -16.78
C GLY A 185 -17.07 -23.62 -15.62
N ILE A 186 -16.44 -23.34 -14.47
CA ILE A 186 -16.57 -24.14 -13.25
C ILE A 186 -17.66 -23.49 -12.39
N SER A 187 -18.75 -24.22 -12.16
CA SER A 187 -19.87 -23.70 -11.38
C SER A 187 -19.59 -23.76 -9.88
N ARG A 188 -20.28 -22.91 -9.11
CA ARG A 188 -20.25 -22.95 -7.64
C ARG A 188 -20.54 -24.36 -7.08
N GLN A 189 -21.51 -25.06 -7.66
CA GLN A 189 -21.86 -26.42 -7.24
C GLN A 189 -20.69 -27.40 -7.42
N GLN A 190 -19.91 -27.26 -8.50
CA GLN A 190 -18.72 -28.09 -8.71
C GLN A 190 -17.61 -27.78 -7.71
N LEU A 191 -17.48 -26.52 -7.25
CA LEU A 191 -16.52 -26.15 -6.20
C LEU A 191 -16.93 -26.70 -4.85
N GLU A 192 -18.21 -26.59 -4.49
CA GLU A 192 -18.75 -27.09 -3.22
C GLU A 192 -18.64 -28.62 -3.10
N LEU A 193 -18.70 -29.34 -4.22
CA LEU A 193 -18.51 -30.80 -4.26
C LEU A 193 -17.03 -31.23 -4.16
N ALA A 194 -16.09 -30.32 -4.40
CA ALA A 194 -14.66 -30.60 -4.41
C ALA A 194 -13.93 -30.18 -3.11
N ALA A 195 -14.60 -29.41 -2.24
CA ALA A 195 -14.11 -28.95 -0.94
C ALA A 195 -14.42 -29.96 0.18
#